data_AF-A0A7S3AK59-F1
#
_entry.id   AF-A0A7S3AK59-F1
#
_cell.length_a   1.000
_cell.length_b   1.000
_cell.length_c   1.000
_cell.angle_alpha   90.00
_cell.angle_beta   90.00
_cell.angle_gamma   90.00
#
_symmetry.space_group_name_H-M   'P 1'
#
loop_
_entity.id
_entity.type
_entity.pdbx_description
1 polymer ?
#
loop_
_entity_poly.entity_id
_entity_poly.type
_entity_poly.pdbx_seq_one_letter_code
_entity_poly.pdbx_strand_id
1 'polypeptide(L)'
;ACSLVGACTLGTGAIVITRFGSSMVLWCCLPFYIPAIALLRTGPVAVLTKRAAVEVRGEALGILDACSSTSRVVTPLLSGFLFDRIGPASPFGLQALLSFGGALALAVEGTRAGSGASNPGALRADHAKAD
;
A
#
# COMPACT_ATOMS: atom_id res chain seq x y z
N ALA A 1 9.50 3.37 3.03
CA ALA A 1 10.29 2.11 3.03
C ALA A 1 9.46 0.92 3.51
N CYS A 2 8.97 0.90 4.76
CA CYS A 2 8.32 -0.30 5.32
C CYS A 2 7.06 -0.77 4.57
N SER A 3 6.18 0.14 4.13
CA SER A 3 4.99 -0.25 3.34
C SER A 3 5.33 -0.78 1.94
N LEU A 4 6.43 -0.31 1.36
CA LEU A 4 6.90 -0.81 0.06
C LEU A 4 7.37 -2.25 0.19
N VAL A 5 8.14 -2.54 1.25
CA VAL A 5 8.57 -3.92 1.56
C VAL A 5 7.35 -4.81 1.80
N GLY A 6 6.37 -4.37 2.60
CA GLY A 6 5.13 -5.11 2.84
C GLY A 6 4.36 -5.41 1.54
N ALA A 7 4.20 -4.41 0.67
CA ALA A 7 3.54 -4.55 -0.63
C ALA A 7 4.26 -5.55 -1.56
N CYS A 8 5.59 -5.44 -1.66
CA CYS A 8 6.39 -6.36 -2.48
C CYS A 8 6.33 -7.79 -1.94
N THR A 9 6.38 -7.99 -0.62
CA THR A 9 6.27 -9.32 0.00
C THR A 9 4.92 -9.96 -0.28
N LEU A 10 3.82 -9.21 -0.15
CA LEU A 10 2.48 -9.71 -0.50
C LEU A 10 2.37 -10.04 -1.99
N GLY A 11 2.84 -9.15 -2.86
CA GLY A 11 2.81 -9.35 -4.31
C GLY A 11 3.59 -10.60 -4.73
N THR A 12 4.79 -10.77 -4.19
CA THR A 12 5.65 -11.93 -4.51
C THR A 12 5.03 -13.22 -4.01
N GLY A 13 4.53 -13.26 -2.77
CA GLY A 13 3.85 -14.43 -2.23
C GLY A 13 2.59 -14.80 -3.03
N ALA A 14 1.83 -13.80 -3.47
CA ALA A 14 0.64 -14.02 -4.30
C ALA A 14 0.99 -14.61 -5.69
N ILE A 15 2.08 -14.17 -6.32
CA ILE A 15 2.59 -14.77 -7.57
C ILE A 15 2.99 -16.23 -7.35
N VAL A 16 3.71 -16.52 -6.26
CA VAL A 16 4.15 -17.88 -5.93
C VAL A 16 2.94 -18.81 -5.73
N ILE A 17 1.91 -18.36 -4.99
CA ILE A 17 0.67 -19.12 -4.81
C ILE A 17 -0.03 -19.37 -6.15
N THR A 18 -0.14 -18.32 -6.99
CA THR A 18 -0.78 -18.40 -8.31
C THR A 18 -0.09 -19.43 -9.22
N ARG A 19 1.23 -19.58 -9.12
CA ARG A 19 2.00 -20.48 -9.99
C ARG A 19 2.12 -21.91 -9.51
N PHE A 20 2.23 -22.15 -8.21
CA PHE A 20 2.49 -23.49 -7.70
C PHE A 20 1.24 -24.21 -7.20
N GLY A 21 0.18 -23.50 -6.80
CA GLY A 21 -1.13 -24.07 -6.46
C GLY A 21 -1.15 -25.15 -5.36
N SER A 22 -0.02 -25.38 -4.68
CA SER A 22 0.14 -26.45 -3.69
C SER A 22 -0.23 -25.96 -2.29
N SER A 23 -0.94 -26.78 -1.53
CA SER A 23 -1.31 -26.48 -0.14
C SER A 23 -0.09 -26.21 0.74
N MET A 24 1.05 -26.85 0.47
CA MET A 24 2.29 -26.59 1.21
C MET A 24 2.80 -25.16 1.01
N VAL A 25 2.67 -24.63 -0.22
CA VAL A 25 3.10 -23.25 -0.54
C VAL A 25 2.29 -22.24 0.26
N LEU A 26 0.98 -22.46 0.42
CA LEU A 26 0.13 -21.60 1.25
C LEU A 26 0.63 -21.55 2.69
N TRP A 27 0.90 -22.71 3.31
CA TRP A 27 1.40 -22.78 4.68
C TRP A 27 2.77 -22.12 4.84
N CYS A 28 3.64 -22.21 3.85
CA CYS A 28 4.94 -21.53 3.86
C CYS A 28 4.80 -20.00 3.70
N CYS A 29 3.83 -19.51 2.93
CA CYS A 29 3.64 -18.07 2.69
C CYS A 29 2.89 -17.35 3.83
N LEU A 30 1.97 -18.04 4.51
CA LEU A 30 1.11 -17.47 5.56
C LEU A 30 1.85 -16.72 6.69
N PRO A 31 2.97 -17.23 7.27
CA PRO A 31 3.68 -16.52 8.33
C PRO A 31 4.29 -15.20 7.86
N PHE A 32 4.62 -15.06 6.58
CA PHE A 32 5.16 -13.82 6.01
C PHE A 32 4.06 -12.79 5.68
N TYR A 33 2.83 -13.25 5.48
CA TYR A 33 1.69 -12.38 5.17
C TYR A 33 1.30 -11.49 6.35
N ILE A 34 1.29 -12.04 7.57
CA ILE A 34 0.89 -11.32 8.78
C ILE A 34 1.72 -10.03 8.99
N PRO A 35 3.07 -10.07 9.04
CA PRO A 35 3.86 -8.85 9.19
C PRO A 35 3.73 -7.92 7.98
N ALA A 36 3.62 -8.46 6.76
CA ALA A 36 3.44 -7.64 5.57
C ALA A 36 2.15 -6.81 5.60
N ILE A 37 1.04 -7.41 6.04
CA ILE A 37 -0.25 -6.72 6.24
C ILE A 37 -0.14 -5.67 7.34
N ALA A 38 0.56 -5.97 8.45
CA ALA A 38 0.76 -5.01 9.52
C ALA A 38 1.51 -3.74 9.04
N LEU A 39 2.55 -3.91 8.22
CA LEU A 39 3.32 -2.81 7.63
C LEU A 39 2.50 -1.98 6.62
N LEU A 40 1.64 -2.65 5.85
CA LEU A 40 0.74 -1.99 4.90
C LEU A 40 -0.37 -1.20 5.59
N ARG A 41 -0.87 -1.66 6.73
CA ARG A 41 -1.94 -0.97 7.45
C ARG A 41 -1.43 0.28 8.18
N THR A 42 -0.25 0.20 8.79
CA THR A 42 0.29 1.27 9.63
C THR A 42 1.01 2.36 8.85
N GLY A 43 1.64 2.01 7.73
CA GLY A 43 2.49 2.97 7.03
C GLY A 43 1.76 4.10 6.29
N PRO A 44 0.67 3.87 5.55
CA PRO A 44 -0.10 4.96 4.93
C PRO A 44 -0.62 5.96 5.97
N VAL A 45 -1.11 5.47 7.11
CA VAL A 45 -1.55 6.31 8.24
C VAL A 45 -0.38 7.17 8.76
N ALA A 46 0.80 6.58 8.93
CA ALA A 46 1.98 7.31 9.39
C ALA A 46 2.47 8.36 8.37
N VAL A 47 2.37 8.09 7.07
CA VAL A 47 2.71 9.07 6.02
C VAL A 47 1.69 10.20 6.00
N LEU A 48 0.40 9.86 6.06
CA LEU A 48 -0.69 10.82 5.98
C LEU A 48 -0.69 11.78 7.17
N THR A 49 -0.53 11.25 8.38
CA THR A 49 -0.45 12.07 9.60
C THR A 49 0.77 13.00 9.63
N LYS A 50 1.90 12.61 9.03
CA LYS A 50 3.10 13.45 8.92
C LYS A 50 2.97 14.56 7.87
N ARG A 51 2.19 14.35 6.80
CA ARG A 51 2.08 15.30 5.67
C ARG A 51 0.85 16.19 5.74
N ALA A 52 -0.25 15.71 6.31
CA ALA A 52 -1.48 16.48 6.42
C ALA A 52 -1.35 17.56 7.50
N ALA A 53 -1.73 18.79 7.14
CA ALA A 53 -1.91 19.89 8.09
C ALA A 53 -2.95 19.48 9.16
N VAL A 54 -2.82 20.04 10.36
CA VAL A 54 -3.59 19.60 11.53
C VAL A 54 -5.10 19.76 11.30
N GLU A 55 -5.47 20.80 10.55
CA GLU A 55 -6.85 21.21 10.26
C GLU A 55 -7.58 20.19 9.36
N VAL A 56 -6.86 19.56 8.43
CA VAL A 56 -7.42 18.62 7.44
C VAL A 56 -7.07 17.15 7.73
N ARG A 57 -6.27 16.88 8.77
CA ARG A 57 -5.80 15.53 9.10
C ARG A 57 -6.94 14.58 9.41
N GLY A 58 -7.96 15.05 10.12
CA GLY A 58 -9.13 14.24 10.48
C GLY A 58 -9.92 13.81 9.24
N GLU A 59 -10.16 14.73 8.31
CA GLU A 59 -10.83 14.45 7.03
C GLU A 59 -10.02 13.45 6.19
N ALA A 60 -8.71 13.67 6.07
CA ALA A 60 -7.84 12.79 5.30
C ALA A 60 -7.82 11.36 5.85
N LEU A 61 -7.75 11.20 7.18
CA LEU A 61 -7.85 9.89 7.82
C LEU A 61 -9.23 9.25 7.62
N GLY A 62 -10.30 10.05 7.67
CA GLY A 62 -11.66 9.60 7.39
C GLY A 62 -11.81 9.04 5.97
N ILE A 63 -11.24 9.72 4.97
CA ILE A 63 -11.22 9.24 3.58
C ILE A 63 -10.43 7.92 3.47
N LEU A 64 -9.26 7.84 4.11
CA LEU A 64 -8.45 6.62 4.12
C LEU A 64 -9.22 5.43 4.72
N ASP A 65 -9.91 5.64 5.84
CA ASP A 65 -10.72 4.61 6.50
C ASP A 65 -11.98 4.24 5.70
N ALA A 66 -12.61 5.21 5.01
CA ALA A 66 -13.71 4.96 4.09
C ALA A 66 -13.25 4.07 2.93
N CYS A 67 -12.14 4.40 2.28
CA CYS A 67 -11.56 3.58 1.21
C CYS A 67 -11.20 2.16 1.69
N SER A 68 -10.63 2.04 2.90
CA SER A 68 -10.33 0.75 3.53
C SER A 68 -11.58 -0.10 3.74
N SER A 69 -12.66 0.54 4.23
CA SER A 69 -13.94 -0.13 4.50
C SER A 69 -14.63 -0.56 3.21
N THR A 70 -14.67 0.29 2.19
CA THR A 70 -15.19 -0.06 0.85
C THR A 70 -14.44 -1.24 0.26
N SER A 71 -13.10 -1.24 0.38
CA SER A 71 -12.27 -2.33 -0.13
C SER A 71 -12.61 -3.68 0.51
N ARG A 72 -13.00 -3.71 1.79
CA ARG A 72 -13.40 -4.96 2.48
C ARG A 72 -14.71 -5.54 1.97
N VAL A 73 -15.55 -4.73 1.32
CA VAL A 73 -16.81 -5.19 0.71
C VAL A 73 -16.59 -5.56 -0.76
N VAL A 74 -15.91 -4.70 -1.51
CA VAL A 74 -15.70 -4.89 -2.95
C VAL A 74 -14.75 -6.04 -3.25
N THR A 75 -13.69 -6.21 -2.43
CA THR A 75 -12.65 -7.22 -2.71
C THR A 75 -13.18 -8.66 -2.63
N PRO A 76 -13.94 -9.08 -1.59
CA PRO A 76 -14.50 -10.43 -1.56
C PRO A 76 -15.45 -10.72 -2.72
N LEU A 77 -16.28 -9.75 -3.11
CA LEU A 77 -17.20 -9.89 -4.25
C LEU A 77 -16.43 -10.09 -5.55
N LEU A 78 -15.41 -9.26 -5.79
CA LEU A 78 -14.57 -9.37 -6.99
C LEU A 78 -13.77 -10.67 -6.99
N SER A 79 -13.19 -11.05 -5.85
CA SER A 79 -12.45 -12.31 -5.70
C SER A 79 -13.32 -13.53 -5.94
N GLY A 80 -14.56 -13.56 -5.41
CA GLY A 80 -15.51 -14.64 -5.67
C GLY A 80 -15.88 -14.75 -7.14
N PHE A 81 -16.20 -13.62 -7.77
CA PHE A 81 -16.48 -13.59 -9.21
C PHE A 81 -15.29 -14.10 -10.06
N LEU A 82 -14.07 -13.67 -9.73
CA LEU A 82 -12.86 -14.13 -10.42
C LEU A 82 -12.63 -15.63 -10.20
N PHE A 83 -12.80 -16.11 -8.98
CA PHE A 83 -12.69 -17.52 -8.64
C PHE A 83 -13.62 -18.37 -9.50
N ASP A 84 -14.89 -17.99 -9.62
CA ASP A 84 -15.90 -18.74 -10.37
C ASP A 84 -15.69 -18.69 -11.89
N ARG A 85 -15.20 -17.56 -12.43
CA ARG A 85 -15.10 -17.35 -13.88
C ARG A 85 -13.75 -17.71 -14.49
N ILE A 86 -12.66 -17.47 -13.77
CA ILE A 86 -11.28 -17.64 -14.26
C ILE A 86 -10.61 -18.83 -13.58
N GLY A 87 -10.98 -19.11 -12.32
CA GLY A 87 -10.50 -20.25 -11.56
C GLY A 87 -9.80 -19.87 -10.26
N PRO A 88 -9.37 -20.87 -9.47
CA PRO A 88 -8.95 -20.71 -8.08
C PRO A 88 -7.68 -19.88 -7.88
N ALA A 89 -6.83 -19.78 -8.91
CA ALA A 89 -5.60 -19.00 -8.85
C ALA A 89 -5.83 -17.49 -9.08
N SER A 90 -6.96 -17.11 -9.69
CA SER A 90 -7.21 -15.74 -10.14
C SER A 90 -7.33 -14.69 -9.02
N PRO A 91 -7.88 -14.96 -7.82
CA PRO A 91 -7.91 -13.96 -6.75
C PRO A 91 -6.50 -13.60 -6.25
N PHE A 92 -5.59 -14.57 -6.25
CA PHE A 92 -4.18 -14.33 -5.91
C PHE A 92 -3.48 -13.49 -6.99
N GLY A 93 -3.82 -13.69 -8.27
CA GLY A 93 -3.36 -12.83 -9.35
C GLY A 93 -3.82 -11.37 -9.18
N LEU A 94 -5.10 -11.16 -8.81
CA LEU A 94 -5.63 -9.83 -8.48
C LEU A 94 -4.88 -9.22 -7.29
N GLN A 95 -4.66 -10.00 -6.24
CA GLN A 95 -3.92 -9.53 -5.06
C GLN A 95 -2.49 -9.12 -5.44
N ALA A 96 -1.80 -9.89 -6.29
CA ALA A 96 -0.47 -9.53 -6.77
C ALA A 96 -0.50 -8.19 -7.52
N LEU A 97 -1.45 -8.03 -8.44
CA LEU A 97 -1.63 -6.80 -9.21
C LEU A 97 -1.85 -5.58 -8.31
N LEU A 98 -2.77 -5.67 -7.34
CA LEU A 98 -3.06 -4.59 -6.41
C LEU A 98 -1.87 -4.27 -5.50
N SER A 99 -1.13 -5.29 -5.05
CA SER A 99 0.04 -5.12 -4.18
C SER A 99 1.17 -4.40 -4.91
N PHE A 100 1.51 -4.83 -6.14
CA PHE A 100 2.53 -4.16 -6.95
C PHE A 100 2.08 -2.79 -7.46
N GLY A 101 0.81 -2.63 -7.84
CA GLY A 101 0.26 -1.33 -8.22
C GLY A 101 0.34 -0.31 -7.08
N GLY A 102 -0.02 -0.73 -5.86
CA GLY A 102 0.14 0.08 -4.66
C GLY A 102 1.61 0.38 -4.34
N ALA A 103 2.49 -0.61 -4.46
CA ALA A 103 3.93 -0.42 -4.29
C ALA A 103 4.49 0.64 -5.26
N LEU A 104 4.09 0.56 -6.53
CA LEU A 104 4.51 1.50 -7.57
C LEU A 104 4.00 2.92 -7.28
N ALA A 105 2.72 3.06 -6.91
CA ALA A 105 2.15 4.36 -6.53
C ALA A 105 2.94 4.99 -5.36
N LEU A 106 3.23 4.22 -4.32
CA LEU A 106 4.03 4.68 -3.18
C LEU A 106 5.47 5.03 -3.56
N ALA A 107 6.08 4.27 -4.48
CA ALA A 107 7.44 4.55 -4.96
C ALA A 107 7.49 5.87 -5.75
N VAL A 108 6.51 6.12 -6.62
CA VAL A 108 6.40 7.36 -7.41
C VAL A 108 6.17 8.58 -6.52
N GLU A 109 5.37 8.46 -5.46
CA GLU A 109 5.23 9.56 -4.51
C GLU A 109 6.49 9.80 -3.65
N GLY A 110 7.22 8.73 -3.34
CA GLY A 110 8.50 8.81 -2.64
C GLY A 110 9.53 9.62 -3.42
N THR A 111 9.63 9.40 -4.74
CA THR A 111 10.57 10.11 -5.61
C THR A 111 10.19 11.59 -5.80
N ARG A 112 8.90 11.90 -5.89
CA ARG A 112 8.39 13.29 -5.96
C ARG A 112 8.69 14.08 -4.69
N ALA A 113 8.53 13.46 -3.52
CA ALA A 113 8.84 14.10 -2.25
C ALA A 113 10.36 14.36 -2.07
N GLY A 114 11.21 13.45 -2.54
CA GLY A 114 12.67 13.64 -2.53
C GLY A 114 13.14 14.75 -3.48
N SER A 115 12.46 14.93 -4.62
CA SER A 115 12.84 15.94 -5.63
C SER A 115 12.44 17.37 -5.24
N GLY A 116 11.49 17.55 -4.32
CA GLY A 116 11.12 18.88 -3.78
C GLY A 116 12.06 19.39 -2.69
N ALA A 117 12.84 18.51 -2.05
CA ALA A 117 13.74 18.86 -0.94
C ALA A 117 15.11 19.37 -1.41
N SER A 118 15.42 19.31 -2.72
CA SER A 118 16.69 19.76 -3.29
C SER A 118 16.70 21.21 -3.76
N ASN A 119 15.73 22.05 -3.35
CA ASN A 119 15.77 23.49 -3.59
C ASN A 119 16.26 24.26 -2.34
N PRO A 120 17.58 24.41 -2.13
CA PRO A 120 18.15 25.14 -1.00
C PRO A 120 17.80 26.64 -0.96
N GLY A 121 17.08 27.16 -1.97
CA GLY A 121 16.60 28.55 -1.99
C GLY A 121 15.42 28.85 -1.05
N ALA A 122 14.61 27.85 -0.67
CA ALA A 122 13.43 28.08 0.17
C ALA A 122 13.80 28.32 1.65
N LEU A 123 14.88 27.72 2.15
CA LEU A 123 15.32 27.89 3.55
C LEU A 123 15.89 29.29 3.85
N ARG A 124 16.37 30.01 2.82
CA ARG A 124 16.90 31.39 2.98
C ARG A 124 15.81 32.45 3.02
N ALA A 125 14.62 32.17 2.48
CA ALA A 125 13.53 33.14 2.44
C ALA A 125 12.77 33.25 3.77
N ASP A 126 12.70 32.18 4.57
CA ASP A 126 12.07 32.20 5.89
C ASP A 126 12.93 32.93 6.95
N HIS A 127 14.26 32.84 6.86
CA HIS A 127 15.15 33.61 7.74
C HIS A 127 15.20 35.10 7.40
N ALA A 128 14.82 35.51 6.18
CA ALA A 128 14.80 36.90 5.77
C ALA A 128 13.48 37.64 6.09
N LYS A 129 12.47 36.94 6.62
CA LYS A 129 11.18 37.51 7.02
C LYS A 129 11.00 37.64 8.54
N ALA A 130 12.01 37.21 9.30
CA ALA A 130 12.03 37.26 10.76
C ALA A 130 12.79 38.49 11.32
N ASP A 131 13.32 39.35 10.44
CA ASP A 131 13.86 40.68 10.73
C ASP A 131 12.96 41.75 10.09
#